data_AF-A0A9D9PV59-F1
#
_entry.id   AF-A0A9D9PV59-F1
#
_cell.length_a   1.000
_cell.length_b   1.000
_cell.length_c   1.000
_cell.angle_alpha   90.00
_cell.angle_beta   90.00
_cell.angle_gamma   90.00
#
_symmetry.space_group_name_H-M   'P 1'
#
loop_
_entity.id
_entity.type
_entity.pdbx_description
1 polymer ?
#
loop_
_entity_poly.entity_id
_entity_poly.type
_entity_poly.pdbx_seq_one_letter_code
_entity_poly.pdbx_strand_id
1 'polypeptide(L)' 'MNTINERPLPRMRTVKETAAETHMPVYFVRQAVKQNKVAHVMAGKKVLINLDSFIDYLERGEQV' A
#
# COMPACT_ATOMS: atom_id res chain seq x y z
N MET A 1 -23.76 -6.30 -22.68
CA MET A 1 -22.91 -7.17 -21.85
C MET A 1 -22.54 -6.36 -20.61
N ASN A 2 -23.12 -6.68 -19.45
CA ASN A 2 -22.79 -5.96 -18.22
C ASN A 2 -21.45 -6.49 -17.72
N THR A 3 -20.38 -5.73 -17.96
CA THR A 3 -19.05 -6.00 -17.40
C THR A 3 -19.14 -5.81 -15.90
N ILE A 4 -19.15 -6.92 -15.18
CA ILE A 4 -19.18 -6.97 -13.72
C ILE A 4 -17.81 -6.46 -13.26
N ASN A 5 -17.65 -5.14 -13.10
CA ASN A 5 -16.51 -4.45 -12.50
C ASN A 5 -15.14 -5.15 -12.71
N GLU A 6 -14.46 -4.87 -13.82
CA GLU A 6 -13.06 -5.24 -14.06
C GLU A 6 -12.11 -4.43 -13.16
N ARG A 7 -12.33 -4.42 -11.85
CA ARG A 7 -11.39 -3.81 -10.93
C ARG A 7 -10.21 -4.78 -10.81
N PRO A 8 -8.99 -4.41 -11.28
CA PRO A 8 -7.85 -5.30 -11.20
C PRO A 8 -7.62 -5.70 -9.74
N LEU A 9 -7.18 -6.95 -9.53
CA LEU A 9 -6.88 -7.44 -8.20
C LEU A 9 -5.84 -6.51 -7.53
N PRO A 10 -6.04 -6.12 -6.27
CA PRO A 10 -5.13 -5.19 -5.61
C PRO A 10 -3.75 -5.83 -5.46
N ARG A 11 -2.70 -5.06 -5.76
CA ARG A 11 -1.32 -5.52 -5.63
C ARG A 11 -0.87 -5.45 -4.18
N MET A 12 -1.18 -6.50 -3.43
CA MET A 12 -0.82 -6.58 -2.01
C MET A 12 0.67 -6.93 -1.85
N ARG A 13 1.38 -6.17 -1.02
CA ARG A 13 2.81 -6.36 -0.71
C ARG A 13 3.07 -6.21 0.77
N THR A 14 4.01 -6.98 1.30
CA THR A 14 4.49 -6.75 2.67
C THR A 14 5.22 -5.42 2.78
N VAL A 15 5.41 -4.93 4.00
CA VAL A 15 6.20 -3.71 4.26
C VAL A 15 7.59 -3.77 3.62
N LYS A 16 8.25 -4.94 3.67
CA LYS A 16 9.61 -5.11 3.11
C LYS A 16 9.61 -5.10 1.58
N GLU A 17 8.65 -5.78 0.96
CA GLU A 17 8.51 -5.79 -0.50
C GLU A 17 8.14 -4.40 -1.02
N THR A 18 7.19 -3.72 -0.38
CA THR A 18 6.81 -2.35 -0.74
C THR A 18 8.02 -1.41 -0.66
N ALA A 19 8.81 -1.51 0.41
CA ALA A 19 10.05 -0.74 0.57
C ALA A 19 11.07 -1.04 -0.54
N ALA A 20 11.24 -2.30 -0.91
CA ALA A 20 12.15 -2.70 -1.98
C ALA A 20 11.68 -2.21 -3.36
N GLU A 21 10.38 -2.33 -3.67
CA GLU A 21 9.81 -1.92 -4.95
C GLU A 21 9.80 -0.39 -5.12
N THR A 22 9.49 0.35 -4.05
CA THR A 22 9.45 1.81 -4.08
C THR A 22 10.77 2.48 -3.74
N HIS A 23 11.82 1.69 -3.45
CA HIS A 23 13.12 2.16 -2.98
C HIS A 23 13.04 3.08 -1.74
N MET A 24 12.03 2.85 -0.90
CA MET A 24 11.79 3.63 0.32
C MET A 24 12.33 2.93 1.56
N PRO A 25 12.71 3.67 2.62
CA PRO A 25 13.08 3.06 3.89
C PRO A 25 11.94 2.24 4.50
N VAL A 26 12.23 1.02 4.94
CA VAL A 26 11.26 0.13 5.62
C VAL A 26 10.57 0.82 6.81
N TYR A 27 11.31 1.67 7.53
CA TYR A 27 10.77 2.44 8.65
C TYR A 27 9.69 3.43 8.18
N PHE A 28 9.92 4.14 7.08
CA PHE A 28 8.96 5.08 6.50
C PHE A 28 7.67 4.38 6.09
N VAL A 29 7.78 3.29 5.33
CA VAL A 29 6.62 2.48 4.91
C VAL A 29 5.82 2.00 6.14
N ARG A 30 6.51 1.57 7.19
CA ARG A 30 5.86 1.16 8.44
C ARG A 30 5.16 2.32 9.16
N GLN A 31 5.73 3.52 9.13
CA GLN A 31 5.10 4.71 9.70
C GLN A 31 3.83 5.11 8.93
N ALA A 32 3.86 5.04 7.59
CA ALA A 32 2.68 5.29 6.77
C ALA A 32 1.51 4.35 7.13
N VAL A 33 1.81 3.07 7.35
CA VAL A 33 0.83 2.09 7.85
C VAL A 33 0.33 2.47 9.24
N LYS A 34 1.23 2.73 10.20
CA LYS A 34 0.86 3.07 11.58
C LYS A 34 -0.01 4.32 11.69
N GLN A 35 0.21 5.27 10.80
CA GLN A 35 -0.54 6.52 10.71
C GLN A 35 -1.84 6.37 9.90
N ASN A 36 -2.19 5.15 9.46
CA ASN A 36 -3.36 4.85 8.63
C ASN A 36 -3.44 5.65 7.33
N LYS A 37 -2.29 6.06 6.76
CA LYS A 37 -2.24 6.89 5.55
C LYS A 37 -2.46 6.11 4.26
N VAL A 38 -2.36 4.78 4.31
CA VAL A 38 -2.37 3.91 3.14
C VAL A 38 -3.24 2.68 3.41
N ALA A 39 -3.97 2.23 2.38
CA ALA A 39 -4.80 1.04 2.47
C ALA A 39 -3.95 -0.21 2.76
N HIS A 40 -4.26 -0.90 3.85
CA HIS A 40 -3.52 -2.08 4.29
C HIS A 40 -4.45 -3.05 5.03
N VAL A 41 -4.02 -4.31 5.11
CA VAL A 41 -4.68 -5.38 5.87
C VAL A 41 -3.66 -6.14 6.72
N MET A 42 -4.13 -6.68 7.85
CA MET A 42 -3.34 -7.55 8.70
C MET A 42 -3.45 -9.00 8.22
N ALA A 43 -2.31 -9.64 7.96
CA ALA A 43 -2.19 -11.06 7.64
C ALA A 43 -1.41 -11.74 8.78
N GLY A 44 -2.10 -12.05 9.87
CA GLY A 44 -1.49 -12.54 11.10
C GLY A 44 -0.53 -11.50 11.71
N LYS A 45 0.77 -11.83 11.74
CA LYS A 45 1.82 -10.91 12.25
C LYS A 45 2.37 -9.95 11.19
N LYS A 46 2.00 -10.12 9.92
CA LYS A 46 2.48 -9.28 8.80
C LYS A 46 1.40 -8.29 8.39
N VAL A 47 1.83 -7.14 7.87
CA VAL A 47 0.96 -6.17 7.19
C VAL A 47 1.13 -6.37 5.70
N LEU A 48 0.02 -6.43 4.98
CA LEU A 48 -0.05 -6.34 3.53
C LEU A 48 -0.60 -4.97 3.14
N ILE A 49 0.17 -4.23 2.38
CA ILE A 49 -0.12 -2.89 1.90
C ILE A 49 -0.61 -3.02 0.45
N ASN A 50 -1.65 -2.28 0.10
CA ASN A 50 -2.00 -2.10 -1.30
C ASN A 50 -0.96 -1.16 -1.94
N LEU A 51 -0.14 -1.72 -2.82
CA LEU A 51 0.93 -0.98 -3.49
C LEU A 51 0.41 0.20 -4.32
N ASP A 52 -0.74 0.05 -4.98
CA ASP A 52 -1.32 1.11 -5.81
C ASP A 52 -1.70 2.31 -4.94
N SER A 53 -2.35 2.05 -3.80
CA SER A 53 -2.66 3.10 -2.81
C SER A 53 -1.40 3.74 -2.21
N PHE A 54 -0.32 2.97 -2.06
CA PHE A 54 0.95 3.51 -1.56
C PHE A 54 1.62 4.42 -2.60
N ILE A 55 1.59 4.04 -3.88
CA ILE A 55 2.10 4.87 -4.98
C ILE A 55 1.28 6.17 -5.07
N ASP A 56 -0.05 6.09 -5.04
CA ASP A 56 -0.93 7.27 -5.04
C ASP A 56 -0.60 8.22 -3.88
N TYR A 57 -0.30 7.68 -2.70
CA TYR A 57 0.12 8.46 -1.53
C TYR A 57 1.47 9.15 -1.75
N LEU A 58 2.44 8.48 -2.39
CA LEU A 58 3.74 9.08 -2.71
C LEU A 58 3.61 10.19 -3.76
N GLU A 59 2.77 10.00 -4.77
CA GLU A 59 2.57 10.96 -5.86
C GLU A 59 1.85 12.23 -5.38
N ARG A 60 0.82 12.08 -4.54
CA ARG A 60 -0.01 13.20 -4.06
C ARG A 60 0.58 13.88 -2.82
N GLY A 61 1.52 13.22 -2.13
CA GLY A 61 2.02 13.66 -0.84
C GLY A 61 0.97 13.50 0.27
N GLU A 62 1.36 13.90 1.49
CA GLU A 62 0.46 13.89 2.63
C GLU A 62 -0.58 15.01 2.48
N GLN A 63 -1.84 14.64 2.25
CA GLN A 63 -2.96 15.56 2.31
C GLN A 63 -3.37 15.73 3.78
N VAL A 64 -3.13 16.93 4.31
CA VAL A 64 -3.49 17.37 5.67
C VAL A 64 -5.00 17.55 5.80
#